data_AF-A0A953LK72-F1
#
_entry.id   AF-A0A953LK72-F1
#
_cell.length_a   1.000
_cell.length_b   1.000
_cell.length_c   1.000
_cell.angle_alpha   90.00
_cell.angle_beta   90.00
_cell.angle_gamma   90.00
#
_symmetry.space_group_name_H-M   'P 1'
#
loop_
_entity.id
_entity.type
_entity.pdbx_description
1 polymer ?
#
loop_
_entity_poly.entity_id
_entity_poly.type
_entity_poly.pdbx_seq_one_letter_code
_entity_poly.pdbx_strand_id
1 'polypeptide(L)'
;MSLSGPVRGAALAALLLHTLAVVWIWASYPTGSRALLLFWSDFPASLLFAGLSGGAYLAASLLAGGALWAAGAGLLAALVGRLARR
;
A
#
# COMPACT_ATOMS: atom_id res chain seq x y z
N MET A 1 8.35 6.62 -19.67
CA MET A 1 7.22 5.83 -20.24
C MET A 1 5.94 6.28 -19.57
N SER A 2 4.94 6.74 -20.32
CA SER A 2 3.63 7.11 -19.76
C SER A 2 2.83 5.84 -19.44
N LEU A 3 2.28 5.72 -18.23
CA LEU A 3 1.39 4.61 -17.87
C LEU A 3 0.07 4.76 -18.63
N SER A 4 -0.53 3.64 -19.06
CA SER A 4 -1.88 3.68 -19.63
C SER A 4 -2.89 4.16 -18.59
N GLY A 5 -3.96 4.82 -19.04
CA GLY A 5 -5.00 5.37 -18.15
C GLY A 5 -5.51 4.38 -17.10
N PRO A 6 -5.86 3.13 -17.45
CA PRO A 6 -6.30 2.13 -16.49
C PRO A 6 -5.25 1.72 -15.47
N VAL A 7 -3.98 1.57 -15.88
CA VAL A 7 -2.88 1.19 -14.98
C VAL A 7 -2.62 2.31 -13.96
N ARG A 8 -2.59 3.56 -14.43
CA ARG A 8 -2.45 4.73 -13.56
C ARG A 8 -3.63 4.85 -12.60
N GLY A 9 -4.86 4.65 -13.09
CA GLY A 9 -6.07 4.69 -12.27
C GLY A 9 -6.05 3.65 -11.16
N ALA A 10 -5.71 2.40 -11.48
CA ALA A 10 -5.59 1.32 -10.51
C ALA A 10 -4.51 1.60 -9.44
N ALA A 11 -3.34 2.09 -9.85
CA ALA A 11 -2.27 2.44 -8.93
C ALA A 11 -2.67 3.56 -7.97
N LEU A 12 -3.31 4.62 -8.47
CA LEU A 12 -3.79 5.73 -7.65
C LEU A 12 -4.92 5.31 -6.70
N ALA A 13 -5.88 4.51 -7.18
CA ALA A 13 -6.97 4.01 -6.34
C ALA A 13 -6.44 3.15 -5.20
N ALA A 14 -5.48 2.25 -5.48
CA ALA A 14 -4.86 1.42 -4.46
C ALA A 14 -4.05 2.24 -3.45
N LEU A 15 -3.28 3.24 -3.90
CA LEU A 15 -2.55 4.15 -3.01
C LEU A 15 -3.49 4.90 -2.07
N LEU A 16 -4.58 5.46 -2.60
CA LEU A 16 -5.57 6.20 -1.80
C LEU A 16 -6.28 5.28 -0.81
N LEU A 17 -6.71 4.09 -1.25
CA LEU A 17 -7.36 3.11 -0.38
C LEU A 17 -6.42 2.67 0.74
N HIS A 18 -5.15 2.38 0.41
CA HIS A 18 -4.12 2.05 1.39
C HIS A 18 -3.93 3.17 2.39
N THR A 19 -3.75 4.40 1.93
CA THR A 19 -3.57 5.58 2.80
C THR A 19 -4.74 5.72 3.76
N LEU A 20 -5.98 5.61 3.28
CA LEU A 20 -7.18 5.67 4.11
C LEU A 20 -7.21 4.53 5.14
N ALA A 21 -6.87 3.31 4.75
CA ALA A 21 -6.82 2.17 5.65
C ALA A 21 -5.76 2.34 6.74
N VAL A 22 -4.56 2.81 6.39
CA VAL A 22 -3.48 3.07 7.36
C VAL A 22 -3.87 4.15 8.35
N VAL A 23 -4.41 5.27 7.87
CA VAL A 23 -4.89 6.37 8.73
C VAL A 23 -5.99 5.89 9.67
N TRP A 24 -6.94 5.09 9.15
CA TRP A 24 -8.01 4.52 9.95
C TRP A 24 -7.48 3.57 11.03
N ILE A 25 -6.59 2.63 10.67
CA ILE A 25 -5.95 1.71 11.64
C ILE A 25 -5.21 2.51 12.72
N TRP A 26 -4.45 3.53 12.31
CA TRP A 26 -3.66 4.35 13.23
C TRP A 26 -4.53 5.13 14.23
N ALA A 27 -5.66 5.66 13.77
CA ALA A 27 -6.58 6.44 14.58
C ALA A 27 -7.49 5.58 15.48
N SER A 28 -7.90 4.40 15.00
CA SER A 28 -8.94 3.61 15.66
C SER A 28 -8.42 2.51 16.59
N TYR A 29 -7.18 2.04 16.42
CA TYR A 29 -6.68 0.89 17.17
C TYR A 29 -5.69 1.30 18.27
N PRO A 30 -5.70 0.60 19.43
CA PRO A 30 -4.68 0.76 20.47
C PRO A 30 -3.24 0.61 19.96
N THR A 31 -2.28 1.21 20.65
CA THR A 31 -0.86 1.22 20.25
C THR A 31 -0.29 -0.19 20.06
N GLY A 32 -0.70 -1.15 20.89
CA GLY A 32 -0.23 -2.54 20.81
C GLY A 32 -0.73 -3.30 19.59
N SER A 33 -1.96 -3.05 19.13
CA SER A 33 -2.55 -3.78 18.00
C SER A 33 -2.34 -3.08 16.66
N ARG A 34 -2.25 -1.75 16.62
CA ARG A 34 -2.09 -1.00 15.36
C ARG A 34 -0.81 -1.37 14.61
N ALA A 35 0.31 -1.54 15.32
CA ALA A 35 1.59 -1.86 14.69
C ALA A 35 1.54 -3.23 13.99
N LEU A 36 0.91 -4.22 14.65
CA LEU A 36 0.73 -5.55 14.11
C LEU A 36 -0.18 -5.56 12.87
N LEU A 37 -1.31 -4.83 12.92
CA LEU A 37 -2.23 -4.73 11.79
C LEU A 37 -1.56 -4.12 10.57
N LEU A 38 -0.84 -3.01 10.76
CA LEU A 38 -0.08 -2.34 9.71
C LEU A 38 1.07 -3.21 9.20
N PHE A 39 1.73 -3.97 10.07
CA PHE A 39 2.81 -4.87 9.67
C PHE A 39 2.33 -5.87 8.63
N TRP A 40 1.17 -6.49 8.90
CA TRP A 40 0.58 -7.49 8.01
C TRP A 40 -0.11 -6.89 6.78
N SER A 41 -0.69 -5.69 6.86
CA SER A 41 -1.29 -5.04 5.69
C SER A 41 -0.26 -4.67 4.63
N ASP A 42 0.96 -4.36 5.07
CA ASP A 42 2.04 -3.85 4.23
C ASP A 42 3.13 -4.90 3.99
N PHE A 43 2.89 -6.17 4.36
CA PHE A 43 3.84 -7.25 4.10
C PHE A 43 3.96 -7.49 2.57
N PRO A 44 5.18 -7.60 2.00
CA PRO A 44 6.49 -7.70 2.67
C PRO A 44 7.23 -6.37 2.91
N ALA A 45 6.71 -5.21 2.48
CA ALA A 45 7.39 -3.92 2.66
C ALA A 45 7.73 -3.63 4.13
N SER A 46 6.90 -4.06 5.06
CA SER A 46 7.12 -3.95 6.51
C SER A 46 8.45 -4.53 7.00
N LEU A 47 9.02 -5.51 6.31
CA LEU A 47 10.33 -6.08 6.67
C LEU A 47 11.47 -5.05 6.57
N LEU A 48 11.33 -4.06 5.68
CA LEU A 48 12.34 -3.01 5.47
C LEU A 48 12.37 -1.99 6.62
N PHE A 49 11.31 -1.92 7.41
CA PHE A 49 11.14 -0.94 8.48
C PHE A 49 10.63 -1.55 9.80
N ALA A 50 10.81 -2.85 9.99
CA ALA A 50 10.33 -3.59 11.16
C ALA A 50 10.89 -3.08 12.51
N GLY A 51 12.05 -2.41 12.48
CA GLY A 51 12.65 -1.79 13.66
C GLY A 51 12.11 -0.39 14.01
N LEU A 52 11.27 0.21 13.16
CA LEU A 52 10.68 1.53 13.44
C LEU A 52 9.51 1.42 14.41
N SER A 53 9.24 2.51 15.12
CA SER A 53 8.10 2.63 16.03
C SER A 53 7.45 4.01 15.94
N GLY A 54 6.25 4.15 16.50
CA GLY A 54 5.53 5.42 16.59
C GLY A 54 5.34 6.11 15.23
N GLY A 55 5.51 7.42 15.18
CA GLY A 55 5.32 8.21 13.96
C GLY A 55 6.24 7.82 12.80
N ALA A 56 7.46 7.33 13.09
CA ALA A 56 8.38 6.87 12.05
C ALA A 56 7.83 5.60 11.36
N TYR A 57 7.24 4.69 12.13
CA TYR A 57 6.59 3.51 11.58
C TYR A 57 5.37 3.87 10.72
N LEU A 58 4.54 4.82 11.17
CA LEU A 58 3.42 5.34 10.38
C LEU A 58 3.88 5.92 9.04
N ALA A 59 4.91 6.78 9.06
CA ALA A 59 5.45 7.39 7.85
C ALA A 59 5.99 6.33 6.87
N ALA A 60 6.70 5.32 7.37
CA ALA A 60 7.21 4.23 6.55
C ALA A 60 6.09 3.38 5.94
N SER A 61 5.04 3.06 6.71
CA SER A 61 3.85 2.36 6.23
C SER A 61 3.15 3.14 5.10
N LEU A 62 2.89 4.44 5.29
CA LEU A 62 2.28 5.29 4.25
C LEU A 62 3.11 5.36 2.97
N LEU A 63 4.43 5.47 3.07
CA LEU A 63 5.30 5.63 1.91
C LEU A 63 5.61 4.29 1.24
N ALA A 64 6.23 3.36 1.95
CA ALA A 64 6.67 2.08 1.39
C ALA A 64 5.51 1.11 1.18
N GLY A 65 4.57 1.03 2.13
CA GLY A 65 3.34 0.25 1.97
C GLY A 65 2.47 0.82 0.84
N GLY A 66 2.28 2.13 0.81
CA GLY A 66 1.53 2.80 -0.26
C GLY A 66 2.14 2.56 -1.65
N ALA A 67 3.47 2.64 -1.76
CA ALA A 67 4.17 2.33 -2.99
C ALA A 67 4.01 0.86 -3.41
N LEU A 68 4.09 -0.08 -2.47
CA LEU A 68 3.87 -1.50 -2.72
C LEU A 68 2.46 -1.76 -3.26
N TRP A 69 1.44 -1.19 -2.63
CA TRP A 69 0.03 -1.34 -3.05
C TRP A 69 -0.22 -0.73 -4.44
N ALA A 70 0.30 0.49 -4.68
CA ALA A 70 0.18 1.16 -5.97
C ALA A 70 0.85 0.36 -7.09
N ALA A 71 2.06 -0.15 -6.85
CA ALA A 71 2.80 -0.96 -7.80
C ALA A 71 2.09 -2.29 -8.07
N GLY A 72 1.61 -2.98 -7.02
CA GLY A 72 0.86 -4.22 -7.13
C GLY A 72 -0.41 -4.07 -7.97
N ALA A 73 -1.23 -3.07 -7.66
CA ALA A 73 -2.46 -2.80 -8.40
C ALA A 73 -2.19 -2.39 -9.85
N GLY A 74 -1.19 -1.54 -10.09
CA GLY A 74 -0.78 -1.15 -11.44
C GLY A 74 -0.31 -2.35 -12.26
N LEU A 75 0.50 -3.24 -11.67
CA LEU A 75 0.97 -4.47 -12.31
C LEU A 75 -0.19 -5.41 -12.64
N LEU A 76 -1.11 -5.62 -11.70
CA LEU A 76 -2.31 -6.43 -11.91
C LEU A 76 -3.17 -5.87 -13.05
N ALA A 77 -3.43 -4.55 -13.05
CA ALA A 77 -4.18 -3.90 -14.13
C ALA A 77 -3.48 -4.08 -15.50
N ALA A 78 -2.15 -3.99 -15.55
CA ALA A 78 -1.39 -4.21 -16.77
C ALA A 78 -1.45 -5.67 -17.24
N LEU A 79 -1.40 -6.64 -16.33
CA LEU A 79 -1.53 -8.07 -16.63
C LEU A 79 -2.94 -8.40 -17.15
N VAL A 80 -3.98 -7.96 -16.45
CA VAL A 80 -5.38 -8.14 -16.87
C VAL A 80 -5.61 -7.51 -18.24
N GLY A 81 -5.14 -6.29 -18.46
CA GLY A 81 -5.24 -5.63 -19.76
C GLY A 81 -4.50 -6.39 -20.87
N ARG A 82 -3.38 -7.06 -20.57
CA ARG A 82 -2.67 -7.91 -21.54
C ARG A 82 -3.44 -9.19 -21.85
N LEU A 83 -4.02 -9.84 -20.83
CA LEU A 83 -4.79 -11.07 -21.00
C LEU A 83 -6.11 -10.83 -21.75
N ALA A 84 -6.80 -9.73 -21.47
CA ALA A 84 -8.06 -9.39 -22.12
C ALA A 84 -7.94 -9.02 -23.61
N ARG A 85 -6.72 -8.76 -24.10
CA ARG A 85 -6.43 -8.50 -25.52
C ARG A 85 -5.97 -9.75 -26.29
N ARG A 86 -5.78 -10.88 -25.61
CA ARG A 86 -5.50 -12.17 -26.23
C ARG A 86 -6.81 -12.90 -26.49
#